data_AF-A0A838JUG9-F1
#
_entry.id   AF-A0A838JUG9-F1
#
_cell.length_a   1.000
_cell.length_b   1.000
_cell.length_c   1.000
_cell.angle_alpha   90.00
_cell.angle_beta   90.00
_cell.angle_gamma   90.00
#
_symmetry.space_group_name_H-M   'P 1'
#
loop_
_entity.id
_entity.type
_entity.pdbx_description
1 polymer ?
#
loop_
_entity_poly.entity_id
_entity_poly.type
_entity_poly.pdbx_seq_one_letter_code
_entity_poly.pdbx_strand_id
1 'polypeptide(L)'
;NLCQSNYVRDKGMGMGIHIPNIVSPITGEEVAAPSLGYVPPSTEENQRRFRGWWKVANQEHLLTFWFLGALLLVALCVLVNSTIGIQENIGTSLDFVKDWGEGLGERIAPWFEEFFFVAGFVMLLSTNIGIMDYVGRITGDSLKVTVLRNSEFWSESKLYVTVVWIMAIGGAILIWTGLQPIVLLVIASTGGFFVMAFYSTLLNFLNRRHLPEFAKLKGWRSPIMVLVALFYVLPSLYVAYLLVTQGPSAFGL
;
A
#
# COMPACT_ATOMS: atom_id res chain seq x y z
N ASN A 1 5.11 2.83 0.01
CA ASN A 1 6.46 3.08 0.56
C ASN A 1 7.44 1.93 0.37
N LEU A 2 7.36 0.79 1.10
CA LEU A 2 8.33 -0.31 0.93
C LEU A 2 8.30 -0.94 -0.48
N CYS A 3 7.10 -1.15 -1.01
CA CYS A 3 6.93 -1.57 -2.40
C CYS A 3 7.48 -0.52 -3.40
N GLN A 4 7.22 0.77 -3.16
CA GLN A 4 7.74 1.83 -4.02
C GLN A 4 9.27 1.89 -4.01
N SER A 5 9.93 1.63 -2.87
CA SER A 5 11.40 1.50 -2.86
C SER A 5 11.89 0.33 -3.71
N ASN A 6 11.14 -0.78 -3.77
CA ASN A 6 11.46 -1.89 -4.67
C ASN A 6 11.29 -1.50 -6.14
N TYR A 7 10.26 -0.72 -6.50
CA TYR A 7 10.12 -0.20 -7.87
C TYR A 7 11.20 0.80 -8.25
N VAL A 8 11.56 1.71 -7.33
CA VAL A 8 12.67 2.65 -7.52
C VAL A 8 13.98 1.87 -7.73
N ARG A 9 14.20 0.78 -6.99
CA ARG A 9 15.29 -0.18 -7.20
C ARG A 9 15.23 -0.82 -8.57
N ASP A 10 14.14 -1.50 -8.91
CA ASP A 10 13.99 -2.27 -10.14
C ASP A 10 14.09 -1.39 -11.42
N LYS A 11 13.72 -0.10 -11.31
CA LYS A 11 13.88 0.89 -12.39
C LYS A 11 15.25 1.57 -12.42
N GLY A 12 16.15 1.26 -11.47
CA GLY A 12 17.47 1.88 -11.37
C GLY A 12 17.42 3.39 -11.05
N MET A 13 16.35 3.86 -10.41
CA MET A 13 16.16 5.29 -10.11
C MET A 13 16.95 5.69 -8.86
N GLY A 14 17.67 6.81 -8.96
CA GLY A 14 18.43 7.37 -7.82
C GLY A 14 19.43 6.36 -7.26
N MET A 15 19.27 6.03 -5.97
CA MET A 15 20.13 5.08 -5.26
C MET A 15 19.87 3.61 -5.64
N GLY A 16 18.75 3.33 -6.32
CA GLY A 16 18.35 2.01 -6.77
C GLY A 16 19.31 1.37 -7.76
N ILE A 17 20.05 2.17 -8.54
CA ILE A 17 21.04 1.68 -9.53
C ILE A 17 22.19 0.88 -8.90
N HIS A 18 22.44 1.08 -7.60
CA HIS A 18 23.51 0.42 -6.87
C HIS A 18 23.05 -0.84 -6.12
N ILE A 19 21.77 -1.21 -6.23
CA ILE A 19 21.18 -2.36 -5.55
C ILE A 19 20.72 -3.35 -6.63
N PRO A 20 21.01 -4.66 -6.50
CA PRO A 20 20.54 -5.66 -7.46
C PRO A 20 19.02 -5.68 -7.58
N ASN A 21 18.52 -5.90 -8.79
CA ASN A 21 17.08 -6.00 -9.07
C ASN A 21 16.51 -7.35 -8.63
N ILE A 22 15.20 -7.38 -8.34
CA ILE A 22 14.49 -8.65 -8.20
C ILE A 22 14.38 -9.27 -9.60
N VAL A 23 14.99 -10.44 -9.79
CA VAL A 23 14.95 -11.15 -11.07
C VAL A 23 13.73 -12.06 -11.16
N SER A 24 13.29 -12.36 -12.38
CA SER A 24 12.12 -13.21 -12.62
C SER A 24 12.34 -14.62 -12.04
N PRO A 25 11.35 -15.20 -11.33
CA PRO A 25 11.43 -16.58 -10.85
C PRO A 25 11.63 -17.65 -11.92
N ILE A 26 11.32 -17.33 -13.17
CA ILE A 26 11.29 -18.28 -14.28
C ILE A 26 12.45 -18.05 -15.25
N THR A 27 12.92 -16.81 -15.40
CA THR A 27 13.86 -16.41 -16.46
C THR A 27 15.07 -15.61 -15.95
N GLY A 28 15.11 -15.29 -14.66
CA GLY A 28 16.10 -14.41 -14.08
C GLY A 28 17.33 -15.15 -13.54
N GLU A 29 18.53 -14.66 -13.85
CA GLU A 29 19.76 -15.10 -13.18
C GLU A 29 19.96 -14.31 -11.88
N GLU A 30 20.09 -15.01 -10.76
CA GLU A 30 20.28 -14.38 -9.45
C GLU A 30 21.67 -13.72 -9.36
N VAL A 31 21.69 -12.39 -9.22
CA VAL A 31 22.93 -11.64 -8.98
C VAL A 31 23.19 -11.62 -7.48
N ALA A 32 24.14 -12.44 -7.03
CA ALA A 32 24.58 -12.46 -5.64
C ALA A 32 25.38 -11.19 -5.30
N ALA A 33 24.69 -10.14 -4.86
CA ALA A 33 25.33 -8.95 -4.31
C ALA A 33 24.63 -8.49 -3.02
N PRO A 34 25.35 -7.79 -2.11
CA PRO A 34 24.85 -7.46 -0.78
C PRO A 34 23.61 -6.57 -0.88
N SER A 35 22.47 -7.08 -0.43
CA SER A 35 21.15 -6.42 -0.45
C SER A 35 20.94 -5.37 0.65
N LEU A 36 21.98 -5.02 1.40
CA LEU A 36 21.90 -4.13 2.58
C LEU A 36 21.72 -2.64 2.25
N GLY A 37 21.71 -2.29 0.95
CA GLY A 37 21.57 -0.92 0.46
C GLY A 37 22.91 -0.21 0.23
N TYR A 38 22.85 0.96 -0.41
CA TYR A 38 24.03 1.76 -0.76
C TYR A 38 23.90 3.18 -0.20
N VAL A 39 24.94 3.64 0.52
CA VAL A 39 25.03 5.02 1.03
C VAL A 39 26.11 5.73 0.21
N PRO A 40 25.77 6.82 -0.51
CA PRO A 40 26.73 7.48 -1.37
C PRO A 40 27.71 8.30 -0.51
N PRO A 41 28.97 8.46 -0.93
CA PRO A 41 29.89 9.38 -0.28
C PRO A 41 29.31 10.80 -0.24
N SER A 42 29.54 11.52 0.86
CA SER A 42 29.02 12.88 1.08
C SER A 42 29.85 13.93 0.32
N THR A 43 29.88 13.86 -1.02
CA THR A 43 30.47 14.88 -1.89
C THR A 43 29.43 15.92 -2.30
N GLU A 44 29.86 17.14 -2.65
CA GLU A 44 28.95 18.20 -3.10
C GLU A 44 28.14 17.80 -4.34
N GLU A 45 28.77 17.09 -5.28
CA GLU A 45 28.17 16.50 -6.48
C GLU A 45 26.99 15.57 -6.11
N ASN A 46 27.21 14.62 -5.20
CA ASN A 46 26.19 13.66 -4.77
C ASN A 46 25.05 14.34 -4.03
N GLN A 47 25.35 15.32 -3.17
CA GLN A 47 24.32 16.09 -2.48
C GLN A 47 23.47 16.91 -3.45
N ARG A 48 24.07 17.51 -4.49
CA ARG A 48 23.35 18.23 -5.55
C ARG A 48 22.41 17.29 -6.31
N ARG A 49 22.89 16.11 -6.72
CA ARG A 49 22.09 15.10 -7.41
C ARG A 49 20.92 14.61 -6.54
N PHE A 50 21.19 14.32 -5.26
CA PHE A 50 20.14 13.92 -4.32
C PHE A 50 19.05 14.99 -4.16
N ARG A 51 19.42 16.26 -4.00
CA ARG A 51 18.44 17.36 -3.93
C ARG A 51 17.61 17.50 -5.21
N GLY A 52 18.25 17.34 -6.37
CA GLY A 52 17.55 17.35 -7.67
C GLY A 52 16.52 16.23 -7.76
N TRP A 53 16.93 14.99 -7.50
CA TRP A 53 16.04 13.83 -7.46
C TRP A 53 14.91 14.00 -6.44
N TRP A 54 15.23 14.45 -5.22
CA TRP A 54 14.26 14.65 -4.16
C TRP A 54 13.21 15.71 -4.51
N LYS A 55 13.60 16.77 -5.23
CA LYS A 55 12.65 17.77 -5.72
C LYS A 55 11.64 17.15 -6.68
N VAL A 56 12.12 16.39 -7.67
CA VAL A 56 11.26 15.71 -8.65
C VAL A 56 10.34 14.71 -7.96
N ALA A 57 10.88 13.85 -7.08
CA ALA A 57 10.09 12.88 -6.34
C ALA A 57 8.97 13.53 -5.50
N ASN A 58 9.25 14.66 -4.84
CA ASN A 58 8.23 15.41 -4.10
C ASN A 58 7.16 16.00 -5.03
N GLN A 59 7.54 16.51 -6.20
CA GLN A 59 6.59 17.07 -7.16
C GLN A 59 5.69 15.98 -7.74
N GLU A 60 6.27 14.84 -8.13
CA GLU A 60 5.52 13.68 -8.60
C GLU A 60 4.54 13.21 -7.54
N HIS A 61 4.98 13.04 -6.28
CA HIS A 61 4.07 12.63 -5.21
C HIS A 61 2.97 13.66 -4.93
N LEU A 62 3.28 14.95 -4.94
CA LEU A 62 2.28 16.00 -4.74
C LEU A 62 1.25 16.02 -5.87
N LEU A 63 1.67 15.86 -7.12
CA LEU A 63 0.76 15.90 -8.26
C LEU A 63 -0.03 14.61 -8.41
N THR A 64 0.62 13.45 -8.34
CA THR A 64 -0.02 12.16 -8.64
C THR A 64 -0.79 11.59 -7.46
N PHE A 65 -0.23 11.62 -6.25
CA PHE A 65 -0.91 11.06 -5.08
C PHE A 65 -1.85 12.06 -4.42
N TRP A 66 -1.37 13.28 -4.16
CA TRP A 66 -2.18 14.25 -3.41
C TRP A 66 -3.20 14.96 -4.31
N PHE A 67 -2.75 15.62 -5.39
CA PHE A 67 -3.65 16.42 -6.22
C PHE A 67 -4.61 15.57 -7.06
N LEU A 68 -4.10 14.66 -7.90
CA LEU A 68 -4.96 13.78 -8.71
C LEU A 68 -5.81 12.85 -7.82
N GLY A 69 -5.25 12.33 -6.73
CA GLY A 69 -6.01 11.52 -5.78
C GLY A 69 -7.17 12.30 -5.14
N ALA A 70 -6.92 13.51 -4.64
CA ALA A 70 -7.96 14.36 -4.07
C ALA A 70 -9.01 14.77 -5.12
N LEU A 71 -8.57 15.12 -6.33
CA LEU A 71 -9.46 15.47 -7.43
C LEU A 71 -10.38 14.31 -7.80
N LEU A 72 -9.83 13.10 -7.95
CA LEU A 72 -10.61 11.90 -8.24
C LEU A 72 -11.57 11.56 -7.10
N LEU A 73 -11.14 11.69 -5.84
CA LEU A 73 -12.01 11.45 -4.70
C LEU A 73 -13.20 12.42 -4.70
N VAL A 74 -12.94 13.72 -4.87
CA VAL A 74 -14.00 14.73 -4.96
C VAL A 74 -14.91 14.46 -6.17
N ALA A 75 -14.33 14.12 -7.32
CA ALA A 75 -15.10 13.78 -8.51
C ALA A 75 -16.00 12.55 -8.29
N LEU A 76 -15.51 11.51 -7.61
CA LEU A 76 -16.30 10.33 -7.26
C LEU A 76 -17.41 10.67 -6.26
N CYS A 77 -17.13 11.48 -5.23
CA CYS A 77 -18.16 11.94 -4.30
C CYS A 77 -19.26 12.75 -5.01
N VAL A 78 -18.87 13.66 -5.91
CA VAL A 78 -19.81 14.41 -6.74
C VAL A 78 -20.59 13.49 -7.66
N LEU A 79 -19.93 12.52 -8.29
CA LEU A 79 -20.56 11.55 -9.19
C LEU A 79 -21.62 10.73 -8.46
N VAL A 80 -21.29 10.13 -7.32
CA VAL A 80 -22.24 9.40 -6.44
C VAL A 80 -23.42 10.29 -6.08
N ASN A 81 -23.16 11.49 -5.53
CA ASN A 81 -24.24 12.38 -5.13
C ASN A 81 -25.10 12.82 -6.33
N SER A 82 -24.49 12.99 -7.50
CA SER A 82 -25.17 13.35 -8.74
C SER A 82 -25.85 12.17 -9.45
N THR A 83 -25.76 10.94 -8.93
CA THR A 83 -26.32 9.72 -9.55
C THR A 83 -27.36 9.03 -8.66
N ILE A 84 -27.20 9.06 -7.35
CA ILE A 84 -28.17 8.46 -6.42
C ILE A 84 -28.67 9.43 -5.34
N GLY A 85 -28.11 10.64 -5.27
CA GLY A 85 -28.52 11.66 -4.31
C GLY A 85 -28.13 11.33 -2.87
N ILE A 86 -28.73 12.06 -1.93
CA ILE A 86 -28.60 11.78 -0.50
C ILE A 86 -29.63 10.71 -0.16
N GLN A 87 -29.17 9.52 0.18
CA GLN A 87 -30.03 8.43 0.66
C GLN A 87 -29.97 8.38 2.20
N GLU A 88 -31.12 8.32 2.86
CA GLU A 88 -31.22 8.27 4.32
C GLU A 88 -30.82 6.90 4.92
N ASN A 89 -30.86 5.84 4.10
CA ASN A 89 -30.54 4.47 4.51
C ASN A 89 -29.54 3.82 3.55
N ILE A 90 -28.35 4.41 3.41
CA ILE A 90 -27.24 3.73 2.73
C ILE A 90 -26.85 2.54 3.63
N GLY A 91 -27.34 1.35 3.29
CA GLY A 91 -26.93 0.12 3.96
C GLY A 91 -25.40 0.00 3.93
N THR A 92 -24.82 -0.65 4.93
CA THR A 92 -23.38 -0.96 4.95
C THR A 92 -23.00 -2.05 3.94
N SER A 93 -23.93 -2.56 3.15
CA SER A 93 -23.73 -3.65 2.20
C SER A 93 -23.18 -3.17 0.84
N LEU A 94 -22.76 -4.14 0.01
CA LEU A 94 -22.41 -3.92 -1.39
C LEU A 94 -23.59 -3.38 -2.23
N ASP A 95 -24.79 -3.34 -1.68
CA ASP A 95 -26.01 -2.81 -2.32
C ASP A 95 -25.83 -1.35 -2.74
N PHE A 96 -25.06 -0.56 -1.99
CA PHE A 96 -24.71 0.81 -2.40
C PHE A 96 -24.06 0.88 -3.80
N VAL A 97 -23.15 -0.06 -4.10
CA VAL A 97 -22.47 -0.11 -5.41
C VAL A 97 -23.46 -0.52 -6.50
N LYS A 98 -24.42 -1.40 -6.17
CA LYS A 98 -25.48 -1.81 -7.08
C LYS A 98 -26.40 -0.64 -7.42
N ASP A 99 -26.90 0.05 -6.40
CA ASP A 99 -27.76 1.23 -6.55
C ASP A 99 -27.05 2.33 -7.35
N TRP A 100 -25.75 2.50 -7.14
CA TRP A 100 -24.95 3.44 -7.91
C TRP A 100 -24.86 3.06 -9.39
N GLY A 101 -24.66 1.77 -9.70
CA GLY A 101 -24.65 1.26 -11.07
C GLY A 101 -26.01 1.43 -11.76
N GLU A 102 -27.10 1.09 -11.09
CA GLU A 102 -28.47 1.26 -11.59
C GLU A 102 -28.78 2.74 -11.85
N GLY A 103 -28.44 3.63 -10.90
CA GLY A 103 -28.64 5.07 -11.05
C GLY A 103 -27.84 5.69 -12.19
N LEU A 104 -26.66 5.13 -12.51
CA LEU A 104 -25.90 5.50 -13.71
C LEU A 104 -26.58 5.01 -15.00
N GLY A 105 -27.11 3.78 -14.98
CA GLY A 105 -27.87 3.20 -16.09
C GLY A 105 -29.11 4.03 -16.45
N GLU A 106 -29.86 4.47 -15.44
CA GLU A 106 -31.06 5.30 -15.62
C GLU A 106 -30.74 6.70 -16.16
N ARG A 107 -29.63 7.32 -15.71
CA ARG A 107 -29.28 8.71 -16.07
C ARG A 107 -28.54 8.85 -17.38
N ILE A 108 -27.76 7.84 -17.77
CA ILE A 108 -26.91 7.89 -18.96
C ILE A 108 -27.49 6.99 -20.06
N ALA A 109 -27.48 5.68 -19.84
CA ALA A 109 -28.02 4.67 -20.74
C ALA A 109 -28.00 3.27 -20.07
N PRO A 110 -28.91 2.34 -20.42
CA PRO A 110 -28.97 1.01 -19.80
C PRO A 110 -27.66 0.21 -19.83
N TRP A 111 -26.87 0.32 -20.91
CA TRP A 111 -25.57 -0.37 -21.02
C TRP A 111 -24.51 0.19 -20.07
N PHE A 112 -24.70 1.40 -19.55
CA PHE A 112 -23.71 2.06 -18.70
C PHE A 112 -23.62 1.42 -17.31
N GLU A 113 -24.71 0.81 -16.83
CA GLU A 113 -24.73 -0.01 -15.62
C GLU A 113 -23.74 -1.18 -15.74
N GLU A 114 -23.88 -1.98 -16.81
CA GLU A 114 -22.99 -3.11 -17.06
C GLU A 114 -21.53 -2.67 -17.21
N PHE A 115 -21.30 -1.58 -17.97
CA PHE A 115 -19.97 -0.99 -18.12
C PHE A 115 -19.37 -0.58 -16.77
N PHE A 116 -20.15 0.04 -15.89
CA PHE A 116 -19.72 0.44 -14.56
C PHE A 116 -19.26 -0.76 -13.73
N PHE A 117 -20.04 -1.86 -13.71
CA PHE A 117 -19.66 -3.07 -12.99
C PHE A 117 -18.42 -3.74 -13.56
N VAL A 118 -18.30 -3.83 -14.90
CA VAL A 118 -17.10 -4.39 -15.55
C VAL A 118 -15.87 -3.54 -15.24
N ALA A 119 -15.98 -2.21 -15.33
CA ALA A 119 -14.89 -1.29 -15.00
C ALA A 119 -14.48 -1.42 -13.52
N GLY A 120 -15.45 -1.47 -12.61
CA GLY A 120 -15.21 -1.70 -11.18
C GLY A 120 -14.50 -3.03 -10.91
N PHE A 121 -14.95 -4.11 -11.55
CA PHE A 121 -14.31 -5.42 -11.47
C PHE A 121 -12.85 -5.38 -11.95
N VAL A 122 -12.59 -4.80 -13.13
CA VAL A 122 -11.24 -4.70 -13.69
C VAL A 122 -10.32 -3.87 -12.79
N MET A 123 -10.80 -2.75 -12.25
CA MET A 123 -10.03 -1.93 -11.32
C MET A 123 -9.70 -2.66 -10.02
N LEU A 124 -10.68 -3.34 -9.41
CA LEU A 124 -10.48 -4.12 -8.20
C LEU A 124 -9.55 -5.30 -8.44
N LEU A 125 -9.71 -6.01 -9.56
CA LEU A 125 -8.84 -7.12 -9.94
C LEU A 125 -7.40 -6.66 -10.12
N SER A 126 -7.18 -5.59 -10.89
CA SER A 126 -5.84 -5.01 -11.10
C SER A 126 -5.20 -4.60 -9.77
N THR A 127 -5.96 -4.00 -8.85
CA THR A 127 -5.45 -3.58 -7.54
C THR A 127 -5.06 -4.78 -6.69
N ASN A 128 -5.90 -5.83 -6.65
CA ASN A 128 -5.61 -7.04 -5.88
C ASN A 128 -4.41 -7.81 -6.43
N ILE A 129 -4.28 -7.96 -7.75
CA ILE A 129 -3.08 -8.55 -8.38
C ILE A 129 -1.82 -7.76 -7.99
N GLY A 130 -1.90 -6.43 -8.03
CA GLY A 130 -0.81 -5.55 -7.59
C GLY A 130 -0.43 -5.79 -6.13
N ILE A 131 -1.41 -5.82 -5.22
CA ILE A 131 -1.17 -6.09 -3.79
C ILE A 131 -0.50 -7.45 -3.59
N MET A 132 -0.95 -8.49 -4.30
CA MET A 132 -0.34 -9.82 -4.21
C MET A 132 1.12 -9.83 -4.66
N ASP A 133 1.44 -9.16 -5.77
CA ASP A 133 2.82 -9.00 -6.22
C ASP A 133 3.65 -8.22 -5.18
N TYR A 134 3.11 -7.13 -4.62
CA TYR A 134 3.80 -6.29 -3.66
C TYR A 134 4.14 -7.02 -2.37
N VAL A 135 3.18 -7.74 -1.79
CA VAL A 135 3.38 -8.51 -0.56
C VAL A 135 4.34 -9.67 -0.83
N GLY A 136 4.21 -10.35 -1.97
CA GLY A 136 5.14 -11.40 -2.38
C GLY A 136 6.58 -10.92 -2.45
N ARG A 137 6.83 -9.78 -3.11
CA ARG A 137 8.17 -9.19 -3.25
C ARG A 137 8.76 -8.76 -1.92
N ILE A 138 7.99 -8.02 -1.11
CA ILE A 138 8.47 -7.50 0.18
C ILE A 138 8.82 -8.66 1.12
N THR A 139 7.93 -9.65 1.22
CA THR A 139 8.13 -10.80 2.09
C THR A 139 9.27 -11.69 1.60
N GLY A 140 9.37 -11.92 0.28
CA GLY A 140 10.46 -12.68 -0.34
C GLY A 140 11.83 -12.08 -0.03
N ASP A 141 12.00 -10.78 -0.31
CA ASP A 141 13.25 -10.04 -0.04
C ASP A 141 13.55 -10.04 1.46
N SER A 142 12.58 -9.64 2.30
CA SER A 142 12.78 -9.56 3.75
C SER A 142 13.14 -10.90 4.39
N LEU A 143 12.48 -11.99 4.00
CA LEU A 143 12.77 -13.34 4.53
C LEU A 143 14.12 -13.85 4.03
N LYS A 144 14.46 -13.62 2.76
CA LYS A 144 15.74 -14.05 2.19
C LYS A 144 16.91 -13.34 2.85
N VAL A 145 16.79 -12.04 3.10
CA VAL A 145 17.86 -11.24 3.72
C VAL A 145 18.00 -11.51 5.22
N THR A 146 16.88 -11.70 5.93
CA THR A 146 16.90 -11.76 7.40
C THR A 146 17.09 -13.17 7.95
N VAL A 147 16.32 -14.14 7.44
CA VAL A 147 16.21 -15.47 8.06
C VAL A 147 16.86 -16.55 7.19
N LEU A 148 16.68 -16.48 5.88
CA LEU A 148 17.05 -17.54 4.93
C LEU A 148 18.29 -17.19 4.10
N ARG A 149 19.16 -16.32 4.64
CA ARG A 149 20.35 -15.80 3.94
C ARG A 149 21.27 -16.91 3.42
N ASN A 150 21.50 -17.92 4.25
CA ASN A 150 22.39 -19.05 3.93
C ASN A 150 21.64 -20.27 3.36
N SER A 151 20.33 -20.17 3.14
CA SER A 151 19.56 -21.29 2.59
C SER A 151 19.82 -21.40 1.09
N GLU A 152 20.36 -22.53 0.64
CA GLU A 152 20.54 -22.84 -0.77
C GLU A 152 19.23 -23.30 -1.44
N PHE A 153 18.28 -23.82 -0.65
CA PHE A 153 17.00 -24.28 -1.18
C PHE A 153 16.03 -23.14 -1.47
N TRP A 154 15.95 -22.16 -0.56
CA TRP A 154 15.03 -21.03 -0.65
C TRP A 154 15.65 -19.85 -1.36
N SER A 155 15.32 -19.68 -2.65
CA SER A 155 15.55 -18.43 -3.38
C SER A 155 14.49 -17.38 -3.09
N GLU A 156 14.80 -16.11 -3.34
CA GLU A 156 13.84 -15.00 -3.27
C GLU A 156 12.63 -15.27 -4.18
N SER A 157 12.90 -15.80 -5.37
CA SER A 157 11.91 -16.23 -6.36
C SER A 157 10.95 -17.31 -5.87
N LYS A 158 11.45 -18.34 -5.18
CA LYS A 158 10.60 -19.39 -4.60
C LYS A 158 9.75 -18.83 -3.47
N LEU A 159 10.34 -18.00 -2.59
CA LEU A 159 9.61 -17.34 -1.51
C LEU A 159 8.48 -16.45 -2.06
N TYR A 160 8.75 -15.68 -3.11
CA TYR A 160 7.75 -14.88 -3.81
C TYR A 160 6.57 -15.74 -4.28
N VAL A 161 6.83 -16.81 -5.05
CA VAL A 161 5.77 -17.69 -5.59
C VAL A 161 4.98 -18.35 -4.45
N THR A 162 5.66 -18.83 -3.42
CA THR A 162 5.01 -19.45 -2.25
C THR A 162 4.08 -18.47 -1.54
N VAL A 163 4.52 -17.22 -1.29
CA VAL A 163 3.68 -16.21 -0.63
C VAL A 163 2.45 -15.87 -1.48
N VAL A 164 2.61 -15.71 -2.79
CA VAL A 164 1.49 -15.45 -3.71
C VAL A 164 0.45 -16.56 -3.68
N TRP A 165 0.88 -17.84 -3.75
CA TRP A 165 -0.05 -18.96 -3.68
C TRP A 165 -0.71 -19.14 -2.31
N ILE A 166 0.01 -18.87 -1.22
CA ILE A 166 -0.57 -18.86 0.13
C ILE A 166 -1.69 -17.81 0.21
N MET A 167 -1.48 -16.61 -0.32
CA MET A 167 -2.52 -15.57 -0.34
C MET A 167 -3.71 -15.97 -1.23
N ALA A 168 -3.45 -16.52 -2.42
CA ALA A 168 -4.51 -16.96 -3.34
C ALA A 168 -5.39 -18.06 -2.71
N ILE A 169 -4.75 -19.11 -2.19
CA ILE A 169 -5.44 -20.26 -1.58
C ILE A 169 -6.10 -19.84 -0.27
N GLY A 170 -5.40 -19.07 0.57
CA GLY A 170 -5.94 -18.56 1.83
C GLY A 170 -7.17 -17.68 1.63
N GLY A 171 -7.13 -16.77 0.65
CA GLY A 171 -8.29 -15.96 0.27
C GLY A 171 -9.46 -16.81 -0.23
N ALA A 172 -9.20 -17.81 -1.08
CA ALA A 172 -10.24 -18.72 -1.56
C ALA A 172 -10.89 -19.52 -0.42
N ILE A 173 -10.09 -20.04 0.52
CA ILE A 173 -10.58 -20.75 1.70
C ILE A 173 -11.43 -19.82 2.58
N LEU A 174 -10.98 -18.58 2.82
CA LEU A 174 -11.73 -17.61 3.60
C LEU A 174 -13.09 -17.31 2.99
N ILE A 175 -13.18 -17.14 1.66
CA ILE A 175 -14.46 -16.96 0.97
C ILE A 175 -15.35 -18.19 1.15
N TRP A 176 -14.79 -19.41 1.07
CA TRP A 176 -15.54 -20.65 1.30
C TRP A 176 -16.11 -20.80 2.71
N THR A 177 -15.57 -20.10 3.72
CA THR A 177 -16.15 -20.10 5.07
C THR A 177 -17.50 -19.36 5.16
N GLY A 178 -17.87 -18.59 4.14
CA GLY A 178 -19.11 -17.80 4.14
C GLY A 178 -19.03 -16.50 4.95
N LEU A 179 -17.83 -16.10 5.39
CA LEU A 179 -17.61 -14.80 6.03
C LEU A 179 -18.00 -13.67 5.09
N GLN A 180 -18.76 -12.70 5.61
CA GLN A 180 -19.15 -11.53 4.82
C GLN A 180 -17.93 -10.69 4.46
N PRO A 181 -17.75 -10.29 3.18
CA PRO A 181 -16.60 -9.52 2.74
C PRO A 181 -16.37 -8.23 3.54
N ILE A 182 -17.45 -7.60 4.02
CA ILE A 182 -17.33 -6.35 4.78
C ILE A 182 -16.62 -6.53 6.12
N VAL A 183 -16.81 -7.66 6.80
CA VAL A 183 -16.12 -7.94 8.07
C VAL A 183 -14.61 -8.02 7.84
N LEU A 184 -14.20 -8.69 6.75
CA LEU A 184 -12.79 -8.75 6.35
C LEU A 184 -12.23 -7.36 5.99
N LEU A 185 -13.01 -6.51 5.33
CA LEU A 185 -12.64 -5.14 5.02
C LEU A 185 -12.49 -4.27 6.28
N VAL A 186 -13.37 -4.43 7.26
CA VAL A 186 -13.29 -3.73 8.55
C VAL A 186 -12.05 -4.16 9.33
N ILE A 187 -11.78 -5.47 9.41
CA ILE A 187 -10.57 -6.01 10.06
C ILE A 187 -9.31 -5.51 9.36
N ALA A 188 -9.27 -5.55 8.03
CA ALA A 188 -8.11 -5.04 7.27
C ALA A 188 -7.90 -3.54 7.49
N SER A 189 -8.97 -2.74 7.49
CA SER A 189 -8.92 -1.29 7.67
C SER A 189 -8.47 -0.91 9.09
N THR A 190 -8.98 -1.60 10.11
CA THR A 190 -8.60 -1.38 11.51
C THR A 190 -7.16 -1.81 11.79
N GLY A 191 -6.72 -2.94 11.23
CA GLY A 191 -5.31 -3.36 11.24
C GLY A 191 -4.38 -2.32 10.63
N GLY A 192 -4.85 -1.60 9.60
CA GLY A 192 -4.13 -0.49 8.97
C GLY A 192 -3.72 0.62 9.94
N PHE A 193 -4.53 0.92 10.97
CA PHE A 193 -4.17 1.94 11.96
C PHE A 193 -2.90 1.57 12.74
N PHE A 194 -2.81 0.32 13.20
CA PHE A 194 -1.64 -0.17 13.95
C PHE A 194 -0.39 -0.18 13.08
N VAL A 195 -0.51 -0.69 11.85
CA VAL A 195 0.60 -0.74 10.90
C VAL A 195 1.10 0.67 10.58
N MET A 196 0.19 1.62 10.32
CA MET A 196 0.57 3.00 10.04
C MET A 196 1.20 3.69 11.24
N ALA A 197 0.67 3.50 12.46
CA ALA A 197 1.25 4.05 13.68
C ALA A 197 2.69 3.57 13.91
N PHE A 198 2.93 2.27 13.76
CA PHE A 198 4.27 1.70 13.85
C PHE A 198 5.18 2.23 12.74
N TYR A 199 4.69 2.19 11.51
CA TYR A 199 5.44 2.60 10.33
C TYR A 199 5.86 4.08 10.38
N SER A 200 4.95 5.01 10.67
CA SER A 200 5.26 6.45 10.71
C SER A 200 6.24 6.78 11.85
N THR A 201 6.11 6.11 12.99
CA THR A 201 7.00 6.28 14.14
C THR A 201 8.41 5.80 13.81
N LEU A 202 8.52 4.57 13.29
CA LEU A 202 9.79 3.98 12.90
C LEU A 202 10.46 4.77 11.78
N LEU A 203 9.68 5.22 10.78
CA LEU A 203 10.20 6.03 9.69
C LEU A 203 10.79 7.35 10.22
N ASN A 204 10.09 8.08 11.08
CA ASN A 204 10.61 9.32 11.65
C ASN A 204 11.88 9.07 12.49
N PHE A 205 11.92 7.98 13.24
CA PHE A 205 13.10 7.58 14.03
C PHE A 205 14.31 7.26 13.14
N LEU A 206 14.13 6.40 12.13
CA LEU A 206 15.19 5.99 11.21
C LEU A 206 15.72 7.19 10.40
N ASN A 207 14.83 8.03 9.91
CA ASN A 207 15.17 9.17 9.07
C ASN A 207 16.00 10.22 9.81
N ARG A 208 15.79 10.38 11.13
CA ARG A 208 16.57 11.28 11.97
C ARG A 208 17.92 10.70 12.40
N ARG A 209 17.96 9.40 12.71
CA ARG A 209 19.11 8.78 13.40
C ARG A 209 20.11 8.10 12.47
N HIS A 210 19.65 7.53 11.35
CA HIS A 210 20.49 6.65 10.51
C HIS A 210 20.79 7.19 9.12
N LEU A 211 20.06 8.20 8.64
CA LEU A 211 20.35 8.79 7.33
C LEU A 211 21.51 9.80 7.38
N PRO A 212 22.29 9.93 6.30
CA PRO A 212 23.27 11.00 6.14
C PRO A 212 22.66 12.39 6.29
N GLU A 213 23.42 13.35 6.82
CA GLU A 213 22.95 14.72 7.14
C GLU A 213 22.27 15.45 5.97
N PHE A 214 22.67 15.17 4.72
CA PHE A 214 22.06 15.77 3.52
C PHE A 214 20.70 15.15 3.15
N ALA A 215 20.40 13.94 3.65
CA ALA A 215 19.19 13.18 3.35
C ALA A 215 18.18 13.17 4.50
N LYS A 216 18.57 13.62 5.71
CA LYS A 216 17.66 13.69 6.87
C LYS A 216 16.47 14.61 6.61
N LEU A 217 15.31 14.22 7.09
CA LEU A 217 14.13 15.09 7.20
C LEU A 217 14.41 16.25 8.17
N LYS A 218 14.60 17.46 7.63
CA LYS A 218 14.82 18.71 8.39
C LYS A 218 13.59 19.63 8.35
N GLY A 219 13.49 20.53 9.32
CA GLY A 219 12.46 21.58 9.40
C GLY A 219 11.05 21.07 9.69
N TRP A 220 10.05 21.68 9.06
CA TRP A 220 8.61 21.47 9.30
C TRP A 220 8.12 20.03 9.03
N ARG A 221 8.81 19.29 8.17
CA ARG A 221 8.42 17.92 7.81
C ARG A 221 8.43 16.98 9.01
N SER A 222 9.33 17.21 9.97
CA SER A 222 9.47 16.28 11.08
C SER A 222 8.39 16.44 12.16
N PRO A 223 7.99 17.66 12.58
CA PRO A 223 6.78 17.85 13.36
C PRO A 223 5.53 17.24 12.71
N ILE A 224 5.40 17.34 11.37
CA ILE A 224 4.28 16.71 10.66
C ILE A 224 4.35 15.19 10.75
N MET A 225 5.51 14.57 10.59
CA MET A 225 5.65 13.12 10.76
C MET A 225 5.27 12.67 12.17
N VAL A 226 5.58 13.48 13.19
CA VAL A 226 5.13 13.21 14.57
C VAL A 226 3.62 13.35 14.70
N LEU A 227 3.03 14.39 14.11
CA LEU A 227 1.58 14.58 14.09
C LEU A 227 0.86 13.41 13.40
N VAL A 228 1.38 12.93 12.26
CA VAL A 228 0.85 11.76 11.56
C VAL A 228 0.94 10.51 12.43
N ALA A 229 2.07 10.31 13.12
CA ALA A 229 2.21 9.18 14.04
C ALA A 229 1.19 9.25 15.19
N LEU A 230 1.02 10.41 15.81
CA LEU A 230 0.02 10.61 16.86
C LEU A 230 -1.40 10.40 16.34
N PHE A 231 -1.70 10.89 15.13
CA PHE A 231 -2.99 10.70 14.48
C PHE A 231 -3.33 9.21 14.32
N TYR A 232 -2.38 8.35 13.97
CA TYR A 232 -2.63 6.90 13.84
C TYR A 232 -2.60 6.14 15.18
N VAL A 233 -1.87 6.64 16.19
CA VAL A 233 -1.86 6.05 17.52
C VAL A 233 -3.24 6.16 18.19
N LEU A 234 -3.93 7.28 18.03
CA LEU A 234 -5.23 7.51 18.68
C LEU A 234 -6.32 6.48 18.24
N PRO A 235 -6.61 6.25 16.95
CA PRO A 235 -7.49 5.19 16.49
C PRO A 235 -7.01 3.80 16.88
N SER A 236 -5.68 3.56 16.88
CA SER A 236 -5.13 2.26 17.32
C SER A 236 -5.45 1.96 18.78
N LEU A 237 -5.31 2.97 19.66
CA LEU A 237 -5.67 2.84 21.07
C LEU A 237 -7.18 2.66 21.25
N TYR A 238 -7.99 3.35 20.47
CA TYR A 238 -9.44 3.21 20.49
C TYR A 238 -9.88 1.80 20.04
N VAL A 239 -9.31 1.28 18.96
CA VAL A 239 -9.56 -0.09 18.48
C VAL A 239 -9.11 -1.11 19.52
N ALA A 240 -7.95 -0.92 20.17
CA ALA A 240 -7.50 -1.79 21.25
C ALA A 240 -8.46 -1.74 22.46
N TYR A 241 -8.95 -0.55 22.83
CA TYR A 241 -9.94 -0.39 23.89
C TYR A 241 -11.25 -1.13 23.55
N LEU A 242 -11.76 -1.01 22.33
CA LEU A 242 -12.94 -1.74 21.88
C LEU A 242 -12.71 -3.25 21.94
N LEU A 243 -11.57 -3.73 21.45
CA LEU A 243 -11.22 -5.15 21.49
C LEU A 243 -11.17 -5.70 22.92
N VAL A 244 -10.64 -4.92 23.87
CA VAL A 244 -10.53 -5.32 25.28
C VAL A 244 -11.88 -5.29 26.01
N THR A 245 -12.72 -4.27 25.72
CA THR A 245 -13.97 -4.05 26.47
C THR A 245 -15.17 -4.79 25.89
N GLN A 246 -15.20 -4.98 24.57
CA GLN A 246 -16.34 -5.55 23.85
C GLN A 246 -15.97 -6.86 23.14
N GLY A 247 -14.69 -7.20 23.03
CA GLY A 247 -14.23 -8.40 22.32
C GLY A 247 -14.28 -8.24 20.79
N PRO A 248 -14.05 -9.34 20.05
CA PRO A 248 -14.10 -9.35 18.58
C PRO A 248 -15.46 -8.92 17.99
N SER A 249 -16.54 -9.05 18.76
CA SER A 249 -17.90 -8.69 18.34
C SER A 249 -18.10 -7.21 18.06
N ALA A 250 -17.24 -6.34 18.59
CA ALA A 250 -17.21 -4.92 18.23
C ALA A 250 -16.91 -4.67 16.73
N PHE A 251 -16.35 -5.68 16.04
CA PHE A 251 -15.95 -5.60 14.63
C PHE A 251 -16.84 -6.47 13.73
N GLY A 252 -17.98 -6.95 14.24
CA GLY A 252 -18.90 -7.81 13.48
C GLY A 252 -18.44 -9.27 13.34
N LEU A 253 -17.58 -9.73 14.26
CA LEU A 253 -17.16 -11.14 14.40
C LEU A 253 -17.96 -11.88 15.49
#